data_AF-A0A382H9J9-F1
#
_entry.id   AF-A0A382H9J9-F1
#
_cell.length_a   1.000
_cell.length_b   1.000
_cell.length_c   1.000
_cell.angle_alpha   90.00
_cell.angle_beta   90.00
_cell.angle_gamma   90.00
#
_symmetry.space_group_name_H-M   'P 1'
#
loop_
_entity.id
_entity.type
_entity.pdbx_description
1 polymer ?
#
loop_
_entity_poly.entity_id
_entity_poly.type
_entity_poly.pdbx_seq_one_letter_code
_entity_poly.pdbx_strand_id
1 'polypeptide(L)'
;MKINTIDIDGKKNSIEVLDKIISSKINKKLVSLVLYKTNSNYKGRKAKTKQKNEIIGSTSKIYAQKGTGGARHASRKAPIFVGGGVAHGPKGESNYKRRKLNKSEKKLSIASLLTEKNNINNLI
;
A
#
# COMPACT_ATOMS: atom_id res chain seq x y z
N MET A 1 23.54 11.65 -24.86
CA MET A 1 23.45 13.04 -24.33
C MET A 1 24.63 13.30 -23.40
N LYS A 2 25.17 14.53 -23.36
CA LYS A 2 26.15 14.93 -22.35
C LYS A 2 25.45 15.68 -21.22
N ILE A 3 25.67 15.24 -19.98
CA ILE A 3 25.21 15.92 -18.77
C ILE A 3 26.45 16.45 -18.05
N ASN A 4 26.38 17.71 -17.61
CA ASN A 4 27.43 18.31 -16.80
C ASN A 4 27.41 17.69 -15.42
N THR A 5 28.53 17.26 -14.85
CA THR A 5 28.66 16.77 -13.48
C THR A 5 29.57 17.68 -12.66
N ILE A 6 29.45 17.63 -11.34
CA ILE A 6 30.27 18.41 -10.41
C ILE A 6 31.13 17.43 -9.63
N ASP A 7 32.45 17.58 -9.70
CA ASP A 7 33.40 16.83 -8.88
C ASP A 7 33.39 17.33 -7.43
N ILE A 8 33.97 16.56 -6.51
CA ILE A 8 34.10 16.96 -5.10
C ILE A 8 34.79 18.33 -4.94
N ASP A 9 35.68 18.67 -5.88
CA ASP A 9 36.45 19.92 -5.94
C ASP A 9 35.68 21.10 -6.57
N GLY A 10 34.42 20.90 -6.96
CA GLY A 10 33.58 21.92 -7.60
C GLY A 10 33.87 22.13 -9.10
N LYS A 11 34.75 21.33 -9.70
CA LYS A 11 35.02 21.36 -11.15
C LYS A 11 33.87 20.74 -11.94
N LYS A 12 33.52 21.37 -13.07
CA LYS A 12 32.48 20.89 -13.99
C LYS A 12 33.09 19.94 -15.02
N ASN A 13 32.64 18.69 -15.01
CA ASN A 13 32.97 17.68 -16.02
C ASN A 13 31.74 17.35 -16.87
N SER A 14 31.89 16.59 -17.95
CA SER A 14 30.78 16.11 -18.77
C SER A 14 30.78 14.60 -18.86
N ILE A 15 29.65 13.96 -18.59
CA ILE A 15 29.47 12.50 -18.72
C ILE A 15 28.49 12.21 -19.85
N GLU A 16 28.80 11.18 -20.64
CA GLU A 16 27.90 10.65 -21.66
C GLU A 16 26.88 9.69 -21.05
N VAL A 17 25.61 9.94 -21.32
CA VAL A 17 24.49 9.15 -20.81
C VAL A 17 23.52 8.76 -21.91
N LEU A 18 22.86 7.63 -21.70
CA LEU A 18 21.92 7.03 -22.63
C LEU A 18 20.63 7.87 -22.78
N ASP A 19 20.37 8.32 -24.01
CA ASP A 19 19.24 9.21 -24.32
C ASP A 19 17.87 8.60 -23.97
N LYS A 20 17.74 7.28 -24.09
CA LYS A 20 16.49 6.57 -23.80
C LYS A 20 15.98 6.78 -22.37
N ILE A 21 16.85 7.07 -21.42
CA ILE A 21 16.48 7.25 -20.00
C ILE A 21 16.19 8.73 -19.68
N ILE A 22 16.91 9.64 -20.32
CA ILE A 22 16.90 11.08 -20.00
C ILE A 22 15.99 11.90 -20.92
N SER A 23 15.77 11.43 -22.15
CA SER A 23 14.92 12.09 -23.15
C SER A 23 13.68 11.23 -23.48
N SER A 24 13.11 10.60 -22.46
CA SER A 24 11.94 9.74 -22.61
C SER A 24 10.63 10.55 -22.54
N LYS A 25 9.55 10.05 -23.16
CA LYS A 25 8.25 10.73 -23.06
C LYS A 25 7.74 10.73 -21.62
N ILE A 26 7.51 11.92 -21.06
CA ILE A 26 7.03 12.10 -19.69
C ILE A 26 5.58 11.58 -19.58
N ASN A 27 5.38 10.58 -18.73
CA ASN A 27 4.05 10.04 -18.42
C ASN A 27 3.69 10.24 -16.94
N LYS A 28 3.08 11.40 -16.62
CA LYS A 28 2.70 11.79 -15.25
C LYS A 28 1.69 10.82 -14.60
N LYS A 29 0.76 10.27 -15.38
CA LYS A 29 -0.24 9.31 -14.87
C LYS A 29 0.42 8.01 -14.40
N LEU A 30 1.38 7.50 -15.18
CA LEU A 30 2.14 6.32 -14.80
C LEU A 30 2.95 6.56 -13.53
N VAL A 31 3.64 7.70 -13.44
CA VAL A 31 4.42 8.09 -12.24
C VAL A 31 3.54 8.11 -10.99
N SER A 32 2.38 8.78 -11.06
CA SER A 32 1.41 8.83 -9.94
C SER A 32 0.93 7.44 -9.53
N LEU A 33 0.63 6.57 -10.49
CA LEU A 33 0.21 5.19 -10.22
C LEU A 33 1.31 4.39 -9.51
N VAL A 34 2.56 4.49 -9.99
CA VAL A 34 3.71 3.79 -9.41
C VAL A 34 3.98 4.30 -8.00
N LEU A 35 3.91 5.61 -7.77
CA LEU A 35 4.06 6.22 -6.45
C LEU A 35 2.98 5.71 -5.48
N TYR A 36 1.71 5.76 -5.89
CA TYR A 36 0.59 5.25 -5.09
C TYR A 36 0.75 3.78 -4.72
N LYS A 37 1.10 2.93 -5.69
CA LYS A 37 1.36 1.49 -5.46
C LYS A 37 2.51 1.28 -4.46
N THR A 38 3.60 2.03 -4.62
CA THR A 38 4.81 1.93 -3.77
C THR A 38 4.49 2.36 -2.33
N ASN A 39 3.90 3.54 -2.14
CA ASN A 39 3.50 4.04 -0.83
C ASN A 39 2.49 3.11 -0.14
N SER A 40 1.52 2.59 -0.90
CA SER A 40 0.52 1.65 -0.38
C SER A 40 1.12 0.33 0.11
N ASN A 41 2.17 -0.15 -0.55
CA ASN A 41 2.88 -1.37 -0.21
C ASN A 41 3.88 -1.17 0.94
N TYR A 42 4.44 0.04 1.09
CA TYR A 42 5.34 0.37 2.20
C TYR A 42 4.60 0.69 3.50
N LYS A 43 3.33 1.16 3.40
CA LYS A 43 2.50 1.46 4.56
C LYS A 43 2.24 0.19 5.40
N GLY A 44 2.89 0.09 6.55
CA GLY A 44 2.62 -0.93 7.57
C GLY A 44 1.21 -0.78 8.14
N ARG A 45 0.48 -1.88 8.27
CA ARG A 45 -0.93 -1.90 8.72
C ARG A 45 -1.06 -2.72 9.99
N LYS A 46 -0.73 -2.09 11.13
CA LYS A 46 -0.67 -2.73 12.45
C LYS A 46 -2.03 -2.88 13.14
N ALA A 47 -3.03 -2.09 12.74
CA ALA A 47 -4.36 -2.14 13.34
C ALA A 47 -5.06 -3.49 13.04
N LYS A 48 -5.47 -4.21 14.07
CA LYS A 48 -6.24 -5.46 13.98
C LYS A 48 -7.24 -5.56 15.13
N THR A 49 -8.48 -5.91 14.82
CA THR A 49 -9.52 -6.30 15.79
C THR A 49 -9.79 -7.80 15.70
N LYS A 50 -10.20 -8.42 16.81
CA LYS A 50 -10.60 -9.82 16.82
C LYS A 50 -12.02 -9.99 16.28
N GLN A 51 -12.18 -10.86 15.29
CA GLN A 51 -13.50 -11.29 14.82
C GLN A 51 -14.11 -12.35 15.75
N LYS A 52 -15.40 -12.67 15.54
CA LYS A 52 -16.15 -13.66 16.34
C LYS A 52 -15.43 -15.01 16.47
N ASN A 53 -14.72 -15.45 15.42
CA ASN A 53 -13.97 -16.71 15.40
C ASN A 53 -12.62 -16.64 16.15
N GLU A 54 -12.04 -15.45 16.31
CA GLU A 54 -10.76 -15.24 16.99
C GLU A 54 -10.91 -14.99 18.51
N ILE A 55 -12.14 -14.79 18.98
CA ILE A 55 -12.43 -14.54 20.40
C ILE A 55 -12.61 -15.86 21.15
N ILE A 56 -12.09 -15.90 22.38
CA ILE A 56 -12.24 -17.00 23.33
C ILE A 56 -13.61 -16.88 24.01
N GLY A 57 -14.37 -17.97 24.06
CA GLY A 57 -15.70 -18.01 24.65
C GLY A 57 -16.52 -19.21 24.17
N SER A 58 -17.72 -19.37 24.71
CA SER A 58 -18.60 -20.48 24.34
C SER A 58 -19.21 -20.31 22.95
N THR A 59 -19.09 -21.36 22.13
CA THR A 59 -19.81 -21.52 20.85
C THR A 59 -21.14 -22.23 21.04
N SER A 60 -21.40 -22.78 22.24
CA SER A 60 -22.66 -23.42 22.56
C SER A 60 -23.82 -22.43 22.45
N LYS A 61 -24.99 -22.98 22.13
CA LYS A 61 -26.21 -22.20 22.06
C LYS A 61 -26.57 -21.68 23.45
N ILE A 62 -26.83 -20.38 23.57
CA ILE A 62 -27.10 -19.75 24.89
C ILE A 62 -28.35 -20.35 25.55
N TYR A 63 -29.42 -20.56 24.78
CA TYR A 63 -30.68 -21.18 25.25
C TYR A 63 -31.48 -21.77 24.08
N ALA A 64 -32.58 -22.47 24.38
CA ALA A 64 -33.44 -23.10 23.38
C ALA A 64 -34.00 -22.11 22.36
N GLN A 65 -34.26 -22.55 21.12
CA GLN A 65 -34.70 -21.66 20.03
C GLN A 65 -36.06 -20.99 20.27
N LYS A 66 -36.90 -21.59 21.11
CA LYS A 66 -38.27 -21.18 21.45
C LYS A 66 -38.51 -21.46 22.94
N GLY A 67 -39.57 -20.87 23.51
CA GLY A 67 -40.00 -21.11 24.89
C GLY A 67 -39.25 -20.30 25.95
N THR A 68 -38.41 -19.34 25.56
CA THR A 68 -37.56 -18.55 26.49
C THR A 68 -38.04 -17.12 26.71
N GLY A 69 -39.02 -16.63 25.96
CA GLY A 69 -39.53 -15.24 26.03
C GLY A 69 -38.58 -14.14 25.51
N GLY A 70 -37.29 -14.46 25.32
CA GLY A 70 -36.28 -13.53 24.80
C GLY A 70 -36.10 -13.58 23.28
N ALA A 71 -35.21 -12.71 22.78
CA ALA A 71 -34.76 -12.71 21.39
C ALA A 71 -34.06 -14.04 21.02
N ARG A 72 -33.82 -14.32 19.74
CA ARG A 72 -33.10 -15.55 19.35
C ARG A 72 -31.60 -15.31 19.31
N HIS A 73 -30.84 -16.11 20.06
CA HIS A 73 -29.38 -16.02 20.06
C HIS A 73 -28.71 -17.39 19.91
N ALA A 74 -27.60 -17.39 19.17
CA ALA A 74 -26.76 -18.57 18.97
C ALA A 74 -25.57 -18.55 19.94
N SER A 75 -24.54 -17.75 19.70
CA SER A 75 -23.31 -17.73 20.51
C SER A 75 -23.10 -16.37 21.19
N ARG A 76 -22.54 -16.39 22.40
CA ARG A 76 -22.14 -15.19 23.16
C ARG A 76 -21.05 -14.36 22.47
N LYS A 77 -20.33 -14.93 21.51
CA LYS A 77 -19.27 -14.23 20.74
C LYS A 77 -19.82 -13.26 19.68
N ALA A 78 -21.14 -13.21 19.48
CA ALA A 78 -21.75 -12.34 18.48
C ALA A 78 -21.46 -10.85 18.77
N PRO A 79 -21.28 -10.00 17.73
CA PRO A 79 -20.93 -8.57 17.87
C PRO A 79 -21.91 -7.76 18.71
N ILE A 80 -23.16 -8.19 18.81
CA ILE A 80 -24.22 -7.51 19.56
C ILE A 80 -24.03 -7.61 21.09
N PHE A 81 -23.22 -8.56 21.56
CA PHE A 81 -22.97 -8.75 22.98
C PHE A 81 -21.71 -8.00 23.43
N VAL A 82 -21.70 -7.57 24.69
CA VAL A 82 -20.50 -7.05 25.35
C VAL A 82 -19.43 -8.15 25.39
N GLY A 83 -18.21 -7.83 24.92
CA GLY A 83 -17.13 -8.80 24.74
C GLY A 83 -17.26 -9.68 23.48
N GLY A 84 -18.24 -9.41 22.63
CA GLY A 84 -18.41 -10.02 21.32
C GLY A 84 -17.34 -9.57 20.30
N GLY A 85 -17.28 -10.29 19.17
CA GLY A 85 -16.33 -9.99 18.09
C GLY A 85 -16.69 -8.78 17.27
N VAL A 86 -15.69 -8.07 16.75
CA VAL A 86 -15.91 -6.91 15.87
C VAL A 86 -16.17 -7.40 14.45
N ALA A 87 -17.33 -7.06 13.86
CA ALA A 87 -17.74 -7.55 12.54
C ALA A 87 -16.94 -6.92 11.38
N HIS A 88 -16.87 -5.58 11.33
CA HIS A 88 -16.24 -4.83 10.24
C HIS A 88 -15.07 -3.95 10.72
N GLY A 89 -14.24 -4.51 11.59
CA GLY A 89 -13.04 -3.84 12.10
C GLY A 89 -11.81 -4.03 11.19
N PRO A 90 -10.71 -3.34 11.50
CA PRO A 90 -9.45 -3.51 10.79
C PRO A 90 -8.94 -4.95 10.95
N LYS A 91 -8.47 -5.54 9.85
CA LYS A 91 -8.11 -6.96 9.80
C LYS A 91 -6.59 -7.24 9.85
N GLY A 92 -5.76 -6.21 10.10
CA GLY A 92 -4.31 -6.34 10.10
C GLY A 92 -3.71 -6.46 8.69
N GLU A 93 -2.38 -6.51 8.64
CA GLU A 93 -1.58 -6.40 7.42
C GLU A 93 -1.82 -7.52 6.40
N SER A 94 -1.92 -8.77 6.86
CA SER A 94 -2.09 -9.95 6.00
C SER A 94 -3.35 -9.93 5.15
N ASN A 95 -4.36 -9.14 5.54
CA ASN A 95 -5.61 -9.01 4.80
C ASN A 95 -5.55 -7.98 3.66
N TYR A 96 -4.48 -7.19 3.55
CA TYR A 96 -4.31 -6.25 2.45
C TYR A 96 -3.48 -6.87 1.33
N LYS A 97 -4.05 -6.88 0.12
CA LYS A 97 -3.33 -7.35 -1.06
C LYS A 97 -2.16 -6.42 -1.38
N ARG A 98 -0.96 -7.00 -1.52
CA ARG A 98 0.19 -6.29 -2.09
C ARG A 98 -0.14 -5.92 -3.54
N ARG A 99 -0.06 -4.62 -3.86
CA ARG A 99 -0.32 -4.14 -5.22
C ARG A 99 0.85 -4.54 -6.11
N LYS A 100 0.57 -5.32 -7.17
CA LYS A 100 1.59 -5.74 -8.13
C LYS A 100 2.15 -4.53 -8.88
N LEU A 101 3.48 -4.46 -8.96
CA LEU A 101 4.21 -3.46 -9.70
C LEU A 101 5.05 -4.17 -10.76
N ASN A 102 4.76 -3.91 -12.04
CA ASN A 102 5.51 -4.53 -13.13
C ASN A 102 6.88 -3.85 -13.28
N LYS A 103 7.92 -4.64 -13.60
CA LYS A 103 9.29 -4.13 -13.76
C LYS A 103 9.37 -3.07 -14.87
N SER A 104 8.65 -3.27 -15.98
CA SER A 104 8.57 -2.34 -17.10
C SER A 104 7.93 -1.01 -16.71
N GLU A 105 6.77 -1.03 -16.05
CA GLU A 105 6.08 0.16 -15.52
C GLU A 105 7.00 0.97 -14.61
N LYS A 106 7.70 0.30 -13.69
CA LYS A 106 8.64 0.96 -12.78
C LYS A 106 9.78 1.64 -13.56
N LYS A 107 10.43 0.92 -14.48
CA LYS A 107 11.51 1.48 -15.31
C LYS A 107 11.06 2.71 -16.10
N LEU A 108 9.89 2.63 -16.74
CA LEU A 108 9.35 3.73 -17.53
C LEU A 108 8.99 4.94 -16.67
N SER A 109 8.45 4.73 -15.47
CA SER A 109 8.15 5.82 -14.53
C SER A 109 9.41 6.55 -14.06
N ILE A 110 10.51 5.82 -13.82
CA ILE A 110 11.79 6.39 -13.39
C ILE A 110 12.40 7.19 -14.55
N ALA A 111 12.36 6.66 -15.78
CA ALA A 111 12.82 7.40 -16.96
C ALA A 111 12.02 8.70 -17.17
N SER A 112 10.69 8.65 -17.01
CA SER A 112 9.84 9.86 -17.08
C SER A 112 10.23 10.91 -16.04
N LEU A 113 10.50 10.49 -14.79
CA LEU A 113 10.93 11.40 -13.71
C LEU A 113 12.31 12.00 -13.96
N LEU A 114 13.27 11.20 -14.43
CA LEU A 114 14.61 11.67 -14.80
C LEU A 114 14.53 12.71 -15.92
N THR A 115 13.69 12.45 -16.93
CA THR A 115 13.46 13.38 -18.03
C THR A 115 12.83 14.70 -17.55
N GLU A 116 11.83 14.61 -16.67
CA GLU A 116 11.19 15.80 -16.09
C GLU A 116 12.19 16.64 -15.26
N LYS A 117 13.03 15.99 -14.45
CA LYS A 117 14.11 16.68 -13.71
C LYS A 117 15.16 17.30 -14.62
N ASN A 118 15.52 16.63 -15.72
CA ASN A 118 16.45 17.16 -16.71
C ASN A 118 15.94 18.46 -17.33
N ASN A 119 14.67 18.48 -17.73
CA ASN A 119 14.07 19.66 -18.36
C ASN A 119 14.01 20.88 -17.41
N ILE A 120 13.96 20.65 -16.11
CA ILE A 120 13.95 21.70 -15.07
C ILE A 120 15.40 22.07 -14.65
N ASN A 121 16.42 21.47 -15.26
CA ASN A 121 17.83 21.61 -14.86
C ASN A 121 18.08 21.29 -13.37
N ASN A 122 17.32 20.34 -12.80
CA ASN A 122 17.37 19.95 -11.39
C ASN A 122 17.78 18.48 -11.21
N LEU A 123 18.79 18.07 -11.97
CA LEU A 123 19.41 16.75 -11.84
C LEU A 123 20.59 16.74 -10.89
N ILE A 124 21.22 17.90 -10.67
CA ILE A 124 22.42 18.13 -9.85
C ILE A 124 22.16 19.31 -8.94
#